data_AF-A0A1C7GUE0-F1
#
_entry.id   AF-A0A1C7GUE0-F1
#
_cell.length_a   1.000
_cell.length_b   1.000
_cell.length_c   1.000
_cell.angle_alpha   90.00
_cell.angle_beta   90.00
_cell.angle_gamma   90.00
#
_symmetry.space_group_name_H-M   'P 1'
#
loop_
_entity.id
_entity.type
_entity.pdbx_description
1 polymer ?
#
loop_
_entity_poly.entity_id
_entity_poly.type
_entity_poly.pdbx_seq_one_letter_code
_entity_poly.pdbx_strand_id
1 'polypeptide(L)'
;MYTVQVDPHTHTIFSGHAFSTIGENAAAAKKAGLLAIGMSEHYGPTFTKDPLGFGPMMNMPALPRVIDGVTILASVEIDIVDFKGHLGFWDLEHPFFVPKEGGDFNSRLLDSRDYAIASVHHFKGMEENTVAKNTEMYCRVLEDPRVHIIGHPGRAPLRFDIEEVCKTAKAHGKMLEINDHSFDSKSNVTDECRRIAECCAELGVLVSVGSDAHSAWFVGQVGRAMGMLREIGFPPELIANRTLDGFLEHIKRAR
;
A
#
# COMPACT_ATOMS: atom_id res chain seq x y z
N MET A 1 -2.79 2.49 25.28
CA MET A 1 -2.88 3.20 23.98
C MET A 1 -2.34 2.23 22.94
N TYR A 2 -3.12 1.87 21.92
CA TYR A 2 -2.63 0.90 20.93
C TYR A 2 -1.77 1.63 19.90
N THR A 3 -0.54 1.15 19.69
CA THR A 3 0.39 1.58 18.66
C THR A 3 0.42 0.54 17.54
N VAL A 4 0.96 0.90 16.38
CA VAL A 4 1.27 -0.08 15.33
C VAL A 4 2.65 -0.71 15.60
N GLN A 5 2.82 -1.97 15.22
CA GLN A 5 4.10 -2.66 15.27
C GLN A 5 4.79 -2.75 13.90
N VAL A 6 4.03 -2.50 12.83
CA VAL A 6 4.54 -2.54 11.46
C VAL A 6 4.20 -1.23 10.77
N ASP A 7 5.15 -0.66 10.06
CA ASP A 7 4.89 0.42 9.09
C ASP A 7 4.98 -0.15 7.67
N PRO A 8 3.84 -0.45 7.02
CA PRO A 8 3.83 -1.21 5.77
C PRO A 8 4.08 -0.35 4.53
N HIS A 9 4.20 0.97 4.65
CA HIS A 9 4.31 1.86 3.49
C HIS A 9 5.48 2.83 3.70
N THR A 10 6.65 2.45 3.18
CA THR A 10 7.86 3.29 3.26
C THR A 10 8.69 3.17 1.99
N HIS A 11 9.36 4.26 1.62
CA HIS A 11 10.12 4.40 0.38
C HIS A 11 11.60 4.64 0.68
N THR A 12 12.45 4.32 -0.29
CA THR A 12 13.88 4.61 -0.26
C THR A 12 14.30 5.36 -1.51
N ILE A 13 15.60 5.68 -1.61
CA ILE A 13 16.20 6.29 -2.79
C ILE A 13 15.87 5.56 -4.12
N PHE A 14 15.43 4.31 -4.08
CA PHE A 14 14.99 3.57 -5.28
C PHE A 14 13.70 4.12 -5.90
N SER A 15 12.82 4.76 -5.12
CA SER A 15 11.62 5.45 -5.62
C SER A 15 11.91 6.76 -6.37
N GLY A 16 13.17 7.22 -6.40
CA GLY A 16 13.61 8.40 -7.16
C GLY A 16 13.24 9.76 -6.56
N HIS A 17 12.38 9.80 -5.55
CA HIS A 17 12.01 11.02 -4.81
C HIS A 17 11.88 10.82 -3.30
N ALA A 18 12.48 9.75 -2.80
CA ALA A 18 12.74 9.52 -1.37
C ALA A 18 14.25 9.60 -1.09
N PHE A 19 14.60 9.78 0.18
CA PHE A 19 15.92 10.30 0.58
C PHE A 19 16.73 9.35 1.46
N SER A 20 16.17 8.20 1.83
CA SER A 20 16.79 7.27 2.78
C SER A 20 17.07 5.92 2.15
N THR A 21 18.05 5.21 2.70
CA THR A 21 18.38 3.82 2.39
C THR A 21 17.55 2.87 3.26
N ILE A 22 17.52 1.58 2.90
CA ILE A 22 16.87 0.53 3.69
C ILE A 22 17.44 0.49 5.13
N GLY A 23 18.75 0.66 5.29
CA GLY A 23 19.40 0.69 6.60
C GLY A 23 18.99 1.88 7.46
N GLU A 24 18.87 3.07 6.87
CA GLU A 24 18.39 4.27 7.58
C GLU A 24 16.91 4.13 7.98
N ASN A 25 16.07 3.55 7.11
CA ASN A 25 14.68 3.25 7.45
C ASN A 25 14.60 2.22 8.60
N ALA A 26 15.43 1.18 8.60
CA ALA A 26 15.48 0.19 9.68
C ALA A 26 15.93 0.81 11.03
N ALA A 27 16.95 1.67 11.01
CA ALA A 27 17.41 2.38 12.20
C ALA A 27 16.33 3.31 12.78
N ALA A 28 15.60 4.02 11.91
CA ALA A 28 14.46 4.85 12.31
C ALA A 28 13.30 4.02 12.87
N ALA A 29 12.97 2.90 12.23
CA ALA A 29 11.94 1.99 12.69
C ALA A 29 12.24 1.42 14.09
N LYS A 30 13.50 1.03 14.35
CA LYS A 30 13.95 0.61 15.68
C LYS A 30 13.74 1.71 16.71
N LYS A 31 14.11 2.96 16.38
CA LYS A 31 13.94 4.11 17.27
C LYS A 31 12.46 4.40 17.55
N ALA A 32 11.59 4.15 16.57
CA ALA A 32 10.14 4.25 16.70
C ALA A 32 9.50 3.05 17.44
N GLY A 33 10.27 2.02 17.77
CA GLY A 33 9.77 0.81 18.44
C GLY A 33 8.99 -0.14 17.53
N LEU A 34 9.12 -0.01 16.21
CA LEU A 34 8.52 -0.91 15.24
C LEU A 34 9.27 -2.25 15.20
N LEU A 35 8.54 -3.32 14.94
CA LEU A 35 9.09 -4.68 14.77
C LEU A 35 9.31 -5.02 13.30
N ALA A 36 8.61 -4.36 12.37
CA ALA A 36 8.81 -4.53 10.94
C ALA A 36 8.50 -3.26 10.14
N ILE A 37 9.07 -3.20 8.94
CA ILE A 37 8.77 -2.18 7.94
C ILE A 37 8.66 -2.80 6.55
N GLY A 38 7.81 -2.21 5.72
CA GLY A 38 7.63 -2.54 4.32
C GLY A 38 8.50 -1.71 3.40
N MET A 39 9.35 -2.35 2.60
CA MET A 39 10.04 -1.67 1.49
C MET A 39 9.11 -1.68 0.28
N SER A 40 8.27 -0.65 0.15
CA SER A 40 7.19 -0.55 -0.82
C SER A 40 7.51 0.49 -1.88
N GLU A 41 8.65 0.33 -2.57
CA GLU A 41 9.07 1.26 -3.61
C GLU A 41 8.00 1.45 -4.68
N HIS A 42 7.92 2.65 -5.24
CA HIS A 42 7.01 2.90 -6.36
C HIS A 42 7.38 2.08 -7.57
N TYR A 43 6.36 1.51 -8.19
CA TYR A 43 6.51 0.79 -9.44
C TYR A 43 5.35 1.08 -10.40
N GLY A 44 5.67 1.72 -11.50
CA GLY A 44 4.69 2.03 -12.53
C GLY A 44 5.05 3.27 -13.34
N PRO A 45 4.31 3.58 -14.41
CA PRO A 45 4.64 4.63 -15.34
C PRO A 45 4.77 6.03 -14.71
N THR A 46 4.19 6.26 -13.53
CA THR A 46 4.25 7.57 -12.86
C THR A 46 5.66 7.90 -12.37
N PHE A 47 6.34 6.91 -11.77
CA PHE A 47 7.64 7.13 -11.10
C PHE A 47 8.77 6.30 -11.69
N THR A 48 8.45 5.24 -12.42
CA THR A 48 9.41 4.31 -13.00
C THR A 48 9.55 4.54 -14.50
N LYS A 49 10.70 5.04 -14.94
CA LYS A 49 10.97 5.27 -16.37
C LYS A 49 11.25 3.99 -17.16
N ASP A 50 11.96 3.05 -16.54
CA ASP A 50 12.32 1.78 -17.13
C ASP A 50 11.49 0.67 -16.45
N PRO A 51 10.56 0.01 -17.18
CA PRO A 51 9.77 -1.10 -16.64
C PRO A 51 10.62 -2.24 -16.07
N LEU A 52 11.88 -2.39 -16.51
CA LEU A 52 12.84 -3.40 -16.01
C LEU A 52 13.63 -2.93 -14.78
N GLY A 53 13.41 -1.69 -14.33
CA GLY A 53 14.03 -1.07 -13.17
C GLY A 53 13.62 -1.67 -11.82
N PHE A 54 12.83 -2.74 -11.79
CA PHE A 54 12.41 -3.43 -10.56
C PHE A 54 13.52 -4.23 -9.88
N GLY A 55 14.73 -4.27 -10.44
CA GLY A 55 15.87 -5.07 -9.95
C GLY A 55 16.11 -4.96 -8.44
N PRO A 56 16.20 -3.75 -7.84
CA PRO A 56 16.36 -3.58 -6.40
C PRO A 56 15.23 -4.22 -5.59
N MET A 57 13.99 -4.11 -6.07
CA MET A 57 12.83 -4.72 -5.44
C MET A 57 12.94 -6.25 -5.54
N MET A 58 13.28 -6.78 -6.71
CA MET A 58 13.44 -8.21 -6.91
C MET A 58 14.57 -8.83 -6.08
N ASN A 59 15.64 -8.07 -5.85
CA ASN A 59 16.83 -8.54 -5.16
C ASN A 59 16.80 -8.35 -3.64
N MET A 60 15.61 -8.13 -3.05
CA MET A 60 15.44 -8.11 -1.59
C MET A 60 16.05 -9.34 -0.86
N PRO A 61 16.06 -10.57 -1.41
CA PRO A 61 16.76 -11.70 -0.79
C PRO A 61 18.28 -11.54 -0.62
N ALA A 62 18.90 -10.56 -1.29
CA ALA A 62 20.31 -10.22 -1.08
C ALA A 62 20.56 -9.45 0.23
N LEU A 63 19.50 -9.00 0.91
CA LEU A 63 19.55 -8.35 2.21
C LEU A 63 19.21 -9.35 3.33
N PRO A 64 19.75 -9.15 4.55
CA PRO A 64 19.26 -9.90 5.69
C PRO A 64 17.78 -9.57 5.96
N ARG A 65 16.99 -10.58 6.34
CA ARG A 65 15.56 -10.41 6.67
C ARG A 65 15.35 -9.49 7.87
N VAL A 66 16.34 -9.36 8.75
CA VAL A 66 16.31 -8.51 9.94
C VAL A 66 17.52 -7.58 9.93
N ILE A 67 17.28 -6.28 10.01
CA ILE A 67 18.29 -5.24 10.12
C ILE A 67 18.02 -4.47 11.42
N ASP A 68 19.02 -4.32 12.27
CA ASP A 68 18.91 -3.61 13.56
C ASP A 68 17.79 -4.11 14.50
N GLY A 69 17.35 -5.37 14.32
CA GLY A 69 16.25 -5.97 15.08
C GLY A 69 14.87 -5.72 14.49
N VAL A 70 14.79 -5.07 13.33
CA VAL A 70 13.55 -4.80 12.58
C VAL A 70 13.46 -5.74 11.39
N THR A 71 12.30 -6.39 11.21
CA THR A 71 12.04 -7.24 10.06
C THR A 71 11.79 -6.41 8.82
N ILE A 72 12.48 -6.73 7.72
CA ILE A 72 12.33 -6.06 6.43
C ILE A 72 11.40 -6.89 5.55
N LEU A 73 10.20 -6.37 5.30
CA LEU A 73 9.22 -7.00 4.42
C LEU A 73 9.47 -6.52 2.98
N ALA A 74 9.57 -7.47 2.06
CA ALA A 74 9.68 -7.20 0.63
C ALA A 74 8.30 -6.83 0.10
N SER A 75 8.13 -5.58 -0.30
CA SER A 75 6.87 -5.05 -0.82
C SER A 75 7.09 -4.30 -2.13
N VAL A 76 6.02 -3.66 -2.60
CA VAL A 76 5.95 -2.73 -3.72
C VAL A 76 4.69 -1.90 -3.56
N GLU A 77 4.76 -0.63 -3.92
CA GLU A 77 3.58 0.17 -4.24
C GLU A 77 3.46 0.28 -5.76
N ILE A 78 2.53 -0.48 -6.34
CA ILE A 78 2.33 -0.55 -7.80
C ILE A 78 1.23 0.42 -8.24
N ASP A 79 1.47 1.14 -9.34
CA ASP A 79 0.47 2.04 -9.92
C ASP A 79 -0.74 1.27 -10.43
N ILE A 80 -1.94 1.78 -10.15
CA ILE A 80 -3.16 1.50 -10.90
C ILE A 80 -3.22 2.50 -12.06
N VAL A 81 -3.27 2.02 -13.31
CA VAL A 81 -2.98 2.84 -14.49
C VAL A 81 -4.15 3.10 -15.42
N ASP A 82 -5.35 2.61 -15.10
CA ASP A 82 -6.59 2.97 -15.79
C ASP A 82 -7.84 2.60 -14.97
N PHE A 83 -9.02 3.02 -15.46
CA PHE A 83 -10.30 2.65 -14.85
C PHE A 83 -10.66 1.17 -15.01
N LYS A 84 -9.89 0.38 -15.76
CA LYS A 84 -10.12 -1.06 -15.87
C LYS A 84 -9.46 -1.82 -14.73
N GLY A 85 -8.68 -1.15 -13.88
CA GLY A 85 -7.98 -1.76 -12.76
C GLY A 85 -6.67 -2.43 -13.16
N HIS A 86 -6.11 -2.09 -14.32
CA HIS A 86 -4.81 -2.63 -14.69
C HIS A 86 -3.69 -2.02 -13.83
N LEU A 87 -2.68 -2.84 -13.54
CA LEU A 87 -1.48 -2.43 -12.80
C LEU A 87 -0.39 -1.90 -13.74
N GLY A 88 0.61 -1.20 -13.20
CA GLY A 88 1.71 -0.64 -13.97
C GLY A 88 2.34 -1.64 -14.95
N PHE A 89 2.56 -1.22 -16.20
CA PHE A 89 3.18 -2.03 -17.25
C PHE A 89 2.45 -3.32 -17.65
N TRP A 90 1.16 -3.46 -17.29
CA TRP A 90 0.36 -4.66 -17.58
C TRP A 90 0.34 -5.09 -19.06
N ASP A 91 0.51 -4.15 -19.99
CA ASP A 91 0.42 -4.35 -21.45
C ASP A 91 1.78 -4.64 -22.10
N LEU A 92 2.83 -4.82 -21.30
CA LEU A 92 4.18 -5.13 -21.80
C LEU A 92 4.49 -6.63 -21.77
N GLU A 93 5.41 -7.04 -22.62
CA GLU A 93 6.02 -8.38 -22.58
C GLU A 93 7.42 -8.29 -21.97
N HIS A 94 7.78 -9.29 -21.16
CA HIS A 94 9.09 -9.29 -20.51
C HIS A 94 10.17 -9.85 -21.46
N PRO A 95 11.29 -9.15 -21.70
CA PRO A 95 12.28 -9.56 -22.69
C PRO A 95 13.10 -10.79 -22.28
N PHE A 96 13.20 -11.08 -20.97
CA PHE A 96 14.02 -12.19 -20.46
C PHE A 96 13.21 -13.35 -19.87
N PHE A 97 11.89 -13.22 -19.72
CA PHE A 97 11.08 -14.19 -19.00
C PHE A 97 9.72 -14.30 -19.68
N VAL A 98 9.23 -15.52 -19.83
CA VAL A 98 7.85 -15.76 -20.25
C VAL A 98 7.05 -16.04 -18.97
N PRO A 99 5.99 -15.27 -18.68
CA PRO A 99 5.12 -15.57 -17.55
C PRO A 99 4.57 -16.99 -17.64
N LYS A 100 4.26 -17.58 -16.48
CA LYS A 100 3.50 -18.84 -16.46
C LYS A 100 2.13 -18.62 -17.10
N GLU A 101 1.46 -19.70 -17.49
CA GLU A 101 0.08 -19.61 -18.00
C GLU A 101 -0.81 -18.83 -17.03
N GLY A 102 -1.49 -17.79 -17.54
CA GLY A 102 -2.29 -16.86 -16.74
C GLY A 102 -1.52 -15.73 -16.06
N GLY A 103 -0.19 -15.64 -16.23
CA GLY A 103 0.65 -14.56 -15.72
C GLY A 103 0.76 -13.37 -16.69
N ASP A 104 1.23 -12.24 -16.16
CA ASP A 104 1.46 -10.99 -16.88
C ASP A 104 2.90 -10.48 -16.66
N PHE A 105 3.20 -9.28 -17.16
CA PHE A 105 4.50 -8.62 -16.97
C PHE A 105 4.94 -8.56 -15.50
N ASN A 106 3.98 -8.39 -14.59
CA ASN A 106 4.21 -8.14 -13.17
C ASN A 106 4.33 -9.41 -12.34
N SER A 107 3.95 -10.58 -12.86
CA SER A 107 4.01 -11.85 -12.12
C SER A 107 5.36 -12.09 -11.46
N ARG A 108 6.48 -11.78 -12.14
CA ARG A 108 7.81 -11.99 -11.55
C ARG A 108 8.05 -11.14 -10.30
N LEU A 109 7.57 -9.90 -10.33
CA LEU A 109 7.69 -8.95 -9.23
C LEU A 109 6.74 -9.30 -8.11
N LEU A 110 5.45 -9.28 -8.41
CA LEU A 110 4.36 -9.38 -7.43
C LEU A 110 4.35 -10.73 -6.70
N ASP A 111 4.58 -11.84 -7.40
CA ASP A 111 4.54 -13.18 -6.78
C ASP A 111 5.68 -13.41 -5.78
N SER A 112 6.76 -12.61 -5.89
CA SER A 112 7.92 -12.69 -5.01
C SER A 112 7.84 -11.79 -3.77
N ARG A 113 6.80 -10.96 -3.67
CA ARG A 113 6.61 -10.05 -2.54
C ARG A 113 6.02 -10.78 -1.34
N ASP A 114 6.26 -10.24 -0.15
CA ASP A 114 5.46 -10.57 1.03
C ASP A 114 4.03 -10.09 0.81
N TYR A 115 3.87 -8.82 0.36
CA TYR A 115 2.59 -8.21 -0.01
C TYR A 115 2.81 -7.09 -1.05
N ALA A 116 1.71 -6.57 -1.61
CA ALA A 116 1.74 -5.41 -2.50
C ALA A 116 0.66 -4.39 -2.14
N ILE A 117 1.01 -3.12 -2.31
CA ILE A 117 0.10 -1.97 -2.23
C ILE A 117 -0.22 -1.56 -3.67
N ALA A 118 -1.48 -1.34 -4.00
CA ALA A 118 -1.88 -0.78 -5.29
C ALA A 118 -2.47 0.62 -5.08
N SER A 119 -1.94 1.61 -5.79
CA SER A 119 -2.26 3.03 -5.56
C SER A 119 -2.54 3.77 -6.85
N VAL A 120 -3.42 4.76 -6.79
CA VAL A 120 -3.64 5.69 -7.91
C VAL A 120 -2.80 6.93 -7.71
N HIS A 121 -1.73 7.09 -8.49
CA HIS A 121 -0.92 8.32 -8.50
C HIS A 121 -1.32 9.23 -9.65
N HIS A 122 -1.23 8.71 -10.87
CA HIS A 122 -1.66 9.39 -12.08
C HIS A 122 -1.80 8.39 -13.23
N PHE A 123 -2.74 8.63 -14.14
CA PHE A 123 -2.76 7.99 -15.45
C PHE A 123 -3.47 8.85 -16.49
N LYS A 124 -3.22 8.56 -17.77
CA LYS A 124 -3.82 9.28 -18.89
C LYS A 124 -5.33 9.07 -18.94
N GLY A 125 -6.11 10.15 -18.99
CA GLY A 125 -7.58 10.08 -19.04
C GLY A 125 -8.26 10.07 -17.67
N MET A 126 -7.50 10.23 -16.58
CA MET A 126 -8.03 10.28 -15.21
C MET A 126 -9.04 11.42 -14.99
N GLU A 127 -9.00 12.47 -15.81
CA GLU A 127 -9.98 13.57 -15.83
C GLU A 127 -11.39 13.11 -16.24
N GLU A 128 -11.53 11.98 -16.94
CA GLU A 128 -12.81 11.41 -17.37
C GLU A 128 -13.45 10.50 -16.30
N ASN A 129 -13.01 10.63 -15.05
CA ASN A 129 -13.46 9.78 -13.96
C ASN A 129 -14.94 9.99 -13.65
N THR A 130 -15.56 8.90 -13.20
CA THR A 130 -16.89 8.91 -12.62
C THR A 130 -16.88 8.01 -11.40
N VAL A 131 -17.80 8.21 -10.47
CA VAL A 131 -17.95 7.34 -9.29
C VAL A 131 -18.01 5.86 -9.71
N ALA A 132 -18.82 5.54 -10.71
CA ALA A 132 -18.94 4.16 -11.22
C ALA A 132 -17.63 3.59 -11.76
N LYS A 133 -16.91 4.34 -12.61
CA LYS A 133 -15.61 3.91 -13.16
C LYS A 133 -14.57 3.68 -12.05
N ASN A 134 -14.52 4.60 -11.08
CA ASN A 134 -13.57 4.53 -9.96
C ASN A 134 -13.88 3.35 -9.04
N THR A 135 -15.17 3.11 -8.73
CA THR A 135 -15.60 1.95 -7.96
C THR A 135 -15.22 0.64 -8.65
N GLU A 136 -15.54 0.51 -9.95
CA GLU A 136 -15.22 -0.68 -10.73
C GLU A 136 -13.71 -0.96 -10.79
N MET A 137 -12.91 0.08 -11.02
CA MET A 137 -11.46 0.03 -10.98
C MET A 137 -10.94 -0.53 -9.65
N TYR A 138 -11.34 0.05 -8.52
CA TYR A 138 -10.89 -0.43 -7.21
C TYR A 138 -11.36 -1.85 -6.92
N CYS A 139 -12.60 -2.21 -7.28
CA CYS A 139 -13.11 -3.57 -7.07
C CYS A 139 -12.30 -4.61 -7.86
N ARG A 140 -11.97 -4.33 -9.13
CA ARG A 140 -11.12 -5.22 -9.94
C ARG A 140 -9.72 -5.37 -9.39
N VAL A 141 -9.11 -4.29 -8.88
CA VAL A 141 -7.80 -4.36 -8.25
C VAL A 141 -7.85 -5.21 -6.97
N LEU A 142 -8.94 -5.12 -6.20
CA LEU A 142 -9.17 -5.93 -5.00
C LEU A 142 -9.39 -7.43 -5.28
N GLU A 143 -9.81 -7.79 -6.50
CA GLU A 143 -9.94 -9.18 -6.94
C GLU A 143 -8.57 -9.84 -7.24
N ASP A 144 -7.52 -9.05 -7.49
CA ASP A 144 -6.18 -9.58 -7.78
C ASP A 144 -5.56 -10.21 -6.51
N PRO A 145 -5.23 -11.53 -6.50
CA PRO A 145 -4.65 -12.21 -5.34
C PRO A 145 -3.27 -11.65 -4.95
N ARG A 146 -2.61 -10.93 -5.86
CA ARG A 146 -1.28 -10.36 -5.63
C ARG A 146 -1.33 -9.01 -4.90
N VAL A 147 -2.45 -8.30 -4.96
CA VAL A 147 -2.65 -7.02 -4.27
C VAL A 147 -3.20 -7.28 -2.87
N HIS A 148 -2.73 -6.55 -1.85
CA HIS A 148 -3.15 -6.77 -0.47
C HIS A 148 -3.76 -5.53 0.16
N ILE A 149 -3.29 -4.35 -0.26
CA ILE A 149 -3.66 -3.05 0.29
C ILE A 149 -3.99 -2.11 -0.87
N ILE A 150 -5.09 -1.38 -0.80
CA ILE A 150 -5.27 -0.16 -1.62
C ILE A 150 -4.62 1.00 -0.90
N GLY A 151 -3.59 1.60 -1.51
CA GLY A 151 -2.83 2.70 -0.92
C GLY A 151 -3.56 4.03 -1.04
N HIS A 152 -3.52 4.79 0.06
CA HIS A 152 -4.08 6.13 0.27
C HIS A 152 -5.32 6.50 -0.58
N PRO A 153 -6.39 5.68 -0.64
CA PRO A 153 -7.52 5.90 -1.55
C PRO A 153 -8.26 7.22 -1.31
N GLY A 154 -8.22 7.77 -0.09
CA GLY A 154 -8.80 9.08 0.24
C GLY A 154 -8.00 10.29 -0.29
N ARG A 155 -6.73 10.09 -0.69
CA ARG A 155 -5.86 11.13 -1.27
C ARG A 155 -6.08 11.28 -2.77
N ALA A 156 -6.36 10.17 -3.46
CA ALA A 156 -6.64 10.19 -4.89
C ALA A 156 -7.85 11.11 -5.16
N PRO A 157 -7.79 12.00 -6.16
CA PRO A 157 -8.90 12.89 -6.52
C PRO A 157 -10.02 12.15 -7.26
N LEU A 158 -10.30 10.90 -6.88
CA LEU A 158 -11.26 9.98 -7.48
C LEU A 158 -12.32 9.64 -6.44
N ARG A 159 -13.53 10.20 -6.59
CA ARG A 159 -14.66 9.78 -5.76
C ARG A 159 -15.13 8.39 -6.20
N PHE A 160 -15.42 7.52 -5.25
CA PHE A 160 -15.93 6.17 -5.49
C PHE A 160 -17.04 5.84 -4.49
N ASP A 161 -17.77 4.77 -4.75
CA ASP A 161 -18.70 4.19 -3.80
C ASP A 161 -17.91 3.46 -2.71
N ILE A 162 -17.76 4.12 -1.57
CA ILE A 162 -16.96 3.62 -0.44
C ILE A 162 -17.54 2.30 0.08
N GLU A 163 -18.87 2.17 0.14
CA GLU A 163 -19.51 0.97 0.69
C GLU A 163 -19.24 -0.24 -0.21
N GLU A 164 -19.36 -0.07 -1.52
CA GLU A 164 -19.09 -1.14 -2.49
C GLU A 164 -17.62 -1.57 -2.45
N VAL A 165 -16.68 -0.62 -2.46
CA VAL A 165 -15.24 -0.93 -2.37
C VAL A 165 -14.90 -1.62 -1.04
N CYS A 166 -15.47 -1.17 0.08
CA CYS A 166 -15.29 -1.82 1.38
C CYS A 166 -15.87 -3.25 1.42
N LYS A 167 -17.04 -3.48 0.82
CA LYS A 167 -17.61 -4.84 0.70
C LYS A 167 -16.70 -5.75 -0.12
N THR A 168 -16.18 -5.28 -1.24
CA THR A 168 -15.24 -6.05 -2.07
C THR A 168 -13.95 -6.32 -1.31
N ALA A 169 -13.38 -5.32 -0.63
CA ALA A 169 -12.18 -5.51 0.19
C ALA A 169 -12.40 -6.58 1.27
N LYS A 170 -13.57 -6.56 1.94
CA LYS A 170 -13.94 -7.60 2.92
C LYS A 170 -14.01 -8.99 2.30
N ALA A 171 -14.68 -9.11 1.15
CA ALA A 171 -14.90 -10.39 0.47
C ALA A 171 -13.58 -11.07 0.09
N HIS A 172 -12.57 -10.27 -0.27
CA HIS A 172 -11.24 -10.74 -0.67
C HIS A 172 -10.18 -10.67 0.44
N GLY A 173 -10.58 -10.34 1.68
CA GLY A 173 -9.66 -10.23 2.82
C GLY A 173 -8.60 -9.13 2.69
N LYS A 174 -8.86 -8.11 1.87
CA LYS A 174 -7.94 -7.00 1.54
C LYS A 174 -8.10 -5.85 2.53
N MET A 175 -7.12 -4.95 2.49
CA MET A 175 -7.05 -3.78 3.38
C MET A 175 -7.21 -2.48 2.61
N LEU A 176 -7.80 -1.47 3.24
CA LEU A 176 -7.73 -0.08 2.77
C LEU A 176 -6.76 0.72 3.65
N GLU A 177 -5.92 1.54 3.04
CA GLU A 177 -4.93 2.30 3.78
C GLU A 177 -5.49 3.58 4.41
N ILE A 178 -5.20 3.80 5.69
CA ILE A 178 -5.28 5.11 6.34
C ILE A 178 -3.85 5.64 6.51
N ASN A 179 -3.49 6.49 5.56
CA ASN A 179 -2.12 6.95 5.36
C ASN A 179 -1.87 8.28 6.09
N ASP A 180 -0.81 8.35 6.90
CA ASP A 180 -0.52 9.53 7.73
C ASP A 180 -0.15 10.77 6.91
N HIS A 181 0.60 10.60 5.82
CA HIS A 181 0.99 11.70 4.93
C HIS A 181 -0.21 12.34 4.22
N SER A 182 -1.33 11.62 4.08
CA SER A 182 -2.57 12.22 3.54
C SER A 182 -3.11 13.37 4.40
N PHE A 183 -2.76 13.44 5.68
CA PHE A 183 -3.21 14.49 6.60
C PHE A 183 -2.37 15.78 6.52
N ASP A 184 -1.33 15.82 5.67
CA ASP A 184 -0.68 17.08 5.25
C ASP A 184 -1.53 17.85 4.21
N SER A 185 -2.55 17.19 3.65
CA SER A 185 -3.40 17.75 2.61
C SER A 185 -4.55 18.61 3.17
N LYS A 186 -5.33 19.19 2.25
CA LYS A 186 -6.53 19.98 2.56
C LYS A 186 -7.58 19.15 3.32
N SER A 187 -8.48 19.84 4.03
CA SER A 187 -9.53 19.23 4.86
C SER A 187 -10.38 18.18 4.13
N ASN A 188 -10.64 18.35 2.83
CA ASN A 188 -11.44 17.41 2.05
C ASN A 188 -10.80 16.02 1.90
N VAL A 189 -9.47 15.91 1.96
CA VAL A 189 -8.76 14.61 1.97
C VAL A 189 -8.93 13.95 3.34
N THR A 190 -8.76 14.72 4.42
CA THR A 190 -9.00 14.26 5.79
C THR A 190 -10.43 13.74 5.99
N ASP A 191 -11.42 14.46 5.47
CA ASP A 191 -12.83 14.07 5.53
C ASP A 191 -13.09 12.76 4.76
N GLU A 192 -12.43 12.56 3.62
CA GLU A 192 -12.59 11.31 2.87
C GLU A 192 -11.91 10.13 3.58
N CYS A 193 -10.70 10.30 4.10
CA CYS A 193 -10.05 9.30 4.93
C CYS A 193 -10.93 8.89 6.12
N ARG A 194 -11.62 9.86 6.74
CA ARG A 194 -12.56 9.60 7.84
C ARG A 194 -13.75 8.76 7.37
N ARG A 195 -14.41 9.13 6.26
CA ARG A 195 -15.56 8.38 5.69
C ARG A 195 -15.19 6.94 5.32
N ILE A 196 -13.99 6.74 4.76
CA ILE A 196 -13.46 5.40 4.45
C ILE A 196 -13.26 4.59 5.74
N ALA A 197 -12.64 5.18 6.77
CA ALA A 197 -12.43 4.50 8.04
C ALA A 197 -13.74 4.17 8.77
N GLU A 198 -14.73 5.07 8.77
CA GLU A 198 -16.05 4.82 9.34
C GLU A 198 -16.74 3.63 8.65
N CYS A 199 -16.75 3.61 7.30
CA CYS A 199 -17.30 2.48 6.56
C CYS A 199 -16.54 1.16 6.82
N CYS A 200 -15.22 1.22 6.94
CA CYS A 200 -14.43 0.05 7.32
C CYS A 200 -14.81 -0.48 8.71
N ALA A 201 -15.06 0.41 9.68
CA ALA A 201 -15.50 0.02 11.02
C ALA A 201 -16.90 -0.62 10.99
N GLU A 202 -17.85 -0.01 10.28
CA GLU A 202 -19.22 -0.52 10.14
C GLU A 202 -19.28 -1.89 9.47
N LEU A 203 -18.48 -2.09 8.42
CA LEU A 203 -18.46 -3.32 7.65
C LEU A 203 -17.47 -4.36 8.19
N GLY A 204 -16.61 -4.02 9.16
CA GLY A 204 -15.58 -4.93 9.66
C GLY A 204 -14.47 -5.21 8.65
N VAL A 205 -14.05 -4.19 7.89
CA VAL A 205 -12.93 -4.23 6.95
C VAL A 205 -11.65 -3.85 7.68
N LEU A 206 -10.56 -4.54 7.34
CA LEU A 206 -9.25 -4.24 7.89
C LEU A 206 -8.69 -2.95 7.29
N VAL A 207 -8.08 -2.12 8.13
CA VAL A 207 -7.28 -0.97 7.69
C VAL A 207 -5.80 -1.24 7.89
N SER A 208 -5.00 -0.79 6.93
CA SER A 208 -3.55 -0.70 7.05
C SER A 208 -3.18 0.75 7.37
N VAL A 209 -2.39 1.00 8.42
CA VAL A 209 -1.95 2.35 8.79
C VAL A 209 -0.49 2.53 8.40
N GLY A 210 -0.22 3.30 7.35
CA GLY A 210 1.13 3.55 6.82
C GLY A 210 1.59 4.99 7.03
N SER A 211 2.90 5.19 7.16
CA SER A 211 3.49 6.54 7.20
C SER A 211 3.67 7.16 5.81
N ASP A 212 3.84 6.34 4.77
CA ASP A 212 4.24 6.80 3.42
C ASP A 212 5.60 7.51 3.44
N ALA A 213 6.49 7.02 4.30
CA ALA A 213 7.72 7.72 4.61
C ALA A 213 8.66 7.74 3.40
N HIS A 214 8.89 8.95 2.87
CA HIS A 214 9.90 9.23 1.85
C HIS A 214 11.27 9.60 2.44
N SER A 215 11.40 9.60 3.77
CA SER A 215 12.67 9.65 4.47
C SER A 215 12.56 9.02 5.85
N ALA A 216 13.69 8.57 6.40
CA ALA A 216 13.81 7.93 7.70
C ALA A 216 13.23 8.78 8.86
N TRP A 217 13.12 10.10 8.70
CA TRP A 217 12.51 10.98 9.70
C TRP A 217 11.00 10.74 9.90
N PHE A 218 10.33 10.22 8.87
CA PHE A 218 8.89 9.99 8.89
C PHE A 218 8.50 8.52 9.09
N VAL A 219 9.47 7.60 9.08
CA VAL A 219 9.21 6.17 9.34
C VAL A 219 8.56 5.99 10.71
N GLY A 220 7.42 5.30 10.73
CA GLY A 220 6.61 5.07 11.93
C GLY A 220 5.83 6.29 12.44
N GLN A 221 5.89 7.43 11.77
CA GLN A 221 5.11 8.61 12.12
C GLN A 221 3.67 8.46 11.62
N VAL A 222 2.82 7.84 12.45
CA VAL A 222 1.41 7.57 12.14
C VAL A 222 0.44 8.29 13.10
N GLY A 223 0.91 9.36 13.74
CA GLY A 223 0.21 10.03 14.82
C GLY A 223 -1.13 10.64 14.42
N ARG A 224 -1.24 11.19 13.21
CA ARG A 224 -2.43 11.87 12.69
C ARG A 224 -3.48 10.87 12.23
N ALA A 225 -3.06 9.87 11.46
CA ALA A 225 -3.89 8.74 11.08
C ALA A 225 -4.49 8.05 12.32
N MET A 226 -3.63 7.69 13.29
CA MET A 226 -4.07 7.07 14.55
C MET A 226 -4.91 8.02 15.40
N GLY A 227 -4.70 9.34 15.31
CA GLY A 227 -5.53 10.37 15.95
C GLY A 227 -6.95 10.34 15.43
N MET A 228 -7.12 10.43 14.11
CA MET A 228 -8.43 10.36 13.46
C MET A 228 -9.16 9.05 13.78
N LEU A 229 -8.46 7.90 13.72
CA LEU A 229 -9.05 6.61 14.08
C LEU A 229 -9.54 6.56 15.54
N ARG A 230 -8.82 7.20 16.48
CA ARG A 230 -9.27 7.31 17.87
C ARG A 230 -10.51 8.20 18.01
N GLU A 231 -10.56 9.32 17.28
CA GLU A 231 -11.69 10.25 17.33
C GLU A 231 -13.02 9.60 16.90
N ILE A 232 -12.98 8.72 15.89
CA ILE A 232 -14.17 7.97 15.44
C ILE A 232 -14.43 6.69 16.25
N GLY A 233 -13.60 6.39 17.26
CA GLY A 233 -13.72 5.15 18.03
C GLY A 233 -13.48 3.88 17.21
N PHE A 234 -12.56 3.93 16.23
CA PHE A 234 -12.29 2.82 15.32
C PHE A 234 -11.87 1.54 16.07
N PRO A 235 -12.44 0.36 15.74
CA PRO A 235 -12.14 -0.88 16.44
C PRO A 235 -10.64 -1.28 16.31
N PRO A 236 -9.87 -1.34 17.40
CA PRO A 236 -8.43 -1.60 17.32
C PRO A 236 -8.05 -2.95 16.69
N GLU A 237 -8.92 -3.94 16.75
CA GLU A 237 -8.77 -5.25 16.11
C GLU A 237 -8.87 -5.21 14.59
N LEU A 238 -9.45 -4.14 14.01
CA LEU A 238 -9.50 -3.93 12.57
C LEU A 238 -8.24 -3.22 12.02
N ILE A 239 -7.31 -2.82 12.88
CA ILE A 239 -6.02 -2.26 12.46
C ILE A 239 -5.05 -3.43 12.21
N ALA A 240 -4.88 -3.80 10.94
CA ALA A 240 -4.16 -5.02 10.54
C ALA A 240 -2.71 -5.04 11.02
N ASN A 241 -2.03 -3.90 10.96
CA ASN A 241 -0.63 -3.71 11.33
C ASN A 241 -0.42 -3.29 12.80
N ARG A 242 -1.46 -3.42 13.64
CA ARG A 242 -1.34 -3.22 15.10
C ARG A 242 -0.31 -4.18 15.71
N THR A 243 -0.26 -5.41 15.23
CA THR A 243 0.71 -6.42 15.66
C THR A 243 1.42 -7.04 14.45
N LEU A 244 2.68 -7.41 14.58
CA LEU A 244 3.44 -8.08 13.52
C LEU A 244 2.76 -9.40 13.10
N ASP A 245 2.43 -10.26 14.07
CA ASP A 245 1.83 -11.57 13.78
C ASP A 245 0.47 -11.42 13.08
N GLY A 246 -0.37 -10.50 13.56
CA GLY A 246 -1.65 -10.18 12.91
C GLY A 246 -1.46 -9.75 11.46
N PHE A 247 -0.52 -8.84 11.20
CA PHE A 247 -0.26 -8.36 9.84
C PHE A 247 0.19 -9.48 8.91
N LEU A 248 1.13 -10.33 9.35
CA LEU A 248 1.61 -11.47 8.57
C LEU A 248 0.51 -12.50 8.29
N GLU A 249 -0.41 -12.73 9.25
CA GLU A 249 -1.56 -13.60 9.04
C GLU A 249 -2.58 -13.01 8.06
N HIS A 250 -2.84 -11.70 8.12
CA HIS A 250 -3.72 -11.03 7.16
C HIS A 250 -3.17 -11.10 5.74
N ILE A 251 -1.86 -10.87 5.56
CA ILE A 251 -1.19 -11.01 4.27
C ILE A 251 -1.37 -12.41 3.70
N LYS A 252 -1.18 -13.46 4.51
CA LYS A 252 -1.35 -14.86 4.05
C LYS A 252 -2.79 -15.18 3.64
N ARG A 253 -3.78 -14.64 4.36
CA ARG A 253 -5.21 -14.88 4.09
C ARG A 253 -5.72 -14.15 2.85
N ALA A 254 -5.06 -13.06 2.46
CA ALA A 254 -5.43 -12.23 1.33
C ALA A 254 -4.92 -12.76 -0.03
N ARG A 255 -4.25 -13.92 -0.06
CA ARG A 255 -3.70 -14.54 -1.28
C ARG A 255 -4.67 -15.51 -1.95
#